data_AF-A0A519GV15-F1
#
_entry.id   AF-A0A519GV15-F1
#
_cell.length_a   1.000
_cell.length_b   1.000
_cell.length_c   1.000
_cell.angle_alpha   90.00
_cell.angle_beta   90.00
_cell.angle_gamma   90.00
#
_symmetry.space_group_name_H-M   'P 1'
#
loop_
_entity.id
_entity.type
_entity.pdbx_description
1 polymer ?
#
loop_
_entity_poly.entity_id
_entity_poly.type
_entity_poly.pdbx_seq_one_letter_code
_entity_poly.pdbx_strand_id
1 'polypeptide(L)'
;FNLNLGSLVGGVALRARLYAKAGLDTAQIAQVVGVSLATNWLGYGVLAGALFASGLITPPRQTHLGNDTFRLLGLLLIALAVAYVVACAVLRGRPWTVRGRELRLPSARIALVQLTLSCVNWALMGAAMYLLLGQKIDYGHVLGVLMAASIAGVVTPIPAGLGVLEAVYLALLSGSVRQNVLMGAVLAYRALYYVLPLLVGLVLLAWLERHAATHPAEAEPVQA
;
A
#
# COMPACT_ATOMS: atom_id res chain seq x y z
N PHE A 1 9.06 -7.81 1.77
CA PHE A 1 9.20 -7.70 3.25
C PHE A 1 7.95 -7.15 3.95
N ASN A 2 7.43 -5.95 3.66
CA ASN A 2 6.25 -5.37 4.34
C ASN A 2 5.02 -6.31 4.36
N LEU A 3 4.67 -6.88 3.21
CA LEU A 3 3.55 -7.83 3.07
C LEU A 3 3.79 -9.20 3.74
N ASN A 4 5.03 -9.57 4.06
CA ASN A 4 5.37 -10.91 4.60
C ASN A 4 5.71 -10.90 6.09
N LEU A 5 6.35 -9.84 6.60
CA LEU A 5 6.79 -9.73 7.99
C LEU A 5 6.07 -8.59 8.74
N GLY A 6 5.04 -8.02 8.11
CA GLY A 6 4.34 -6.84 8.62
C GLY A 6 5.04 -5.53 8.26
N SER A 7 4.24 -4.46 8.23
CA SER A 7 4.69 -3.10 7.91
C SER A 7 5.82 -2.63 8.82
N LEU A 8 5.69 -2.87 10.13
CA LEU A 8 6.64 -2.41 11.14
C LEU A 8 8.00 -3.11 11.04
N VAL A 9 8.02 -4.44 11.10
CA VAL A 9 9.26 -5.24 11.19
C VAL A 9 9.91 -5.42 9.81
N GLY A 10 9.14 -5.69 8.77
CA GLY A 10 9.70 -5.94 7.43
C GLY A 10 9.83 -4.69 6.57
N GLY A 11 8.86 -3.78 6.63
CA GLY A 11 8.76 -2.64 5.71
C GLY A 11 9.50 -1.40 6.18
N VAL A 12 9.32 -1.03 7.45
CA VAL A 12 9.85 0.21 8.03
C VAL A 12 11.25 -0.03 8.58
N ALA A 13 11.49 -1.10 9.34
CA ALA A 13 12.80 -1.36 9.93
C ALA A 13 13.91 -1.62 8.89
N LEU A 14 13.62 -2.37 7.81
CA LEU A 14 14.60 -2.61 6.75
C LEU A 14 14.96 -1.32 5.99
N ARG A 15 13.96 -0.48 5.69
CA ARG A 15 14.18 0.84 5.07
C ARG A 15 14.95 1.76 5.99
N ALA A 16 14.61 1.78 7.28
CA ALA A 16 15.32 2.57 8.27
C ALA A 16 16.80 2.16 8.37
N ARG A 17 17.09 0.85 8.36
CA ARG A 17 18.46 0.34 8.37
C ARG A 17 19.24 0.69 7.10
N LEU A 18 18.62 0.59 5.92
CA LEU A 18 19.26 0.95 4.65
C LEU A 18 19.50 2.46 4.51
N TYR A 19 18.55 3.30 4.95
CA TYR A 19 18.69 4.75 4.90
C TYR A 19 19.66 5.28 5.98
N ALA A 20 19.70 4.66 7.16
CA ALA A 20 20.72 4.97 8.17
C ALA A 20 22.13 4.65 7.65
N LYS A 21 22.31 3.53 6.93
CA LYS A 21 23.57 3.21 6.24
C LYS A 21 23.94 4.22 5.14
N ALA A 22 22.96 4.91 4.56
CA ALA A 22 23.17 5.96 3.56
C ALA A 22 23.35 7.36 4.18
N GLY A 23 23.45 7.48 5.51
CA GLY A 23 23.73 8.74 6.21
C GLY A 23 22.52 9.65 6.47
N LEU A 24 21.29 9.17 6.30
CA LEU A 24 20.07 9.94 6.57
C LEU A 24 19.73 9.95 8.06
N ASP A 25 19.28 11.12 8.56
CA ASP A 25 18.81 11.25 9.95
C ASP A 25 17.49 10.49 10.17
N THR A 26 17.29 10.00 11.39
CA THR A 26 16.11 9.22 11.80
C THR A 26 14.81 10.00 11.58
N ALA A 27 14.84 11.32 11.76
CA ALA A 27 13.68 12.18 11.50
C ALA A 27 13.31 12.23 10.01
N GLN A 28 14.30 12.25 9.11
CA GLN A 28 14.07 12.26 7.66
C GLN A 28 13.51 10.91 7.19
N ILE A 29 14.03 9.81 7.72
CA ILE A 29 13.53 8.45 7.45
C ILE A 29 12.05 8.34 7.85
N ALA A 30 11.72 8.75 9.08
CA ALA A 30 10.35 8.71 9.58
C ALA A 30 9.41 9.57 8.72
N GLN A 31 9.88 10.73 8.27
CA GLN A 31 9.12 11.62 7.39
C GLN A 31 8.84 10.98 6.03
N VAL A 32 9.86 10.42 5.36
CA VAL A 32 9.71 9.77 4.06
C VAL A 32 8.76 8.58 4.14
N VAL A 33 8.91 7.75 5.18
CA VAL A 33 8.02 6.60 5.44
C VAL A 33 6.59 7.08 5.69
N GLY A 34 6.41 8.08 6.55
CA GLY A 34 5.08 8.62 6.88
C GLY A 34 4.37 9.20 5.67
N VAL A 35 5.06 10.00 4.86
CA VAL A 35 4.53 10.55 3.61
C VAL A 35 4.18 9.44 2.61
N SER A 36 5.02 8.41 2.51
CA SER A 36 4.78 7.27 1.60
C SER A 36 3.56 6.44 2.02
N LEU A 37 3.38 6.20 3.33
CA LEU A 37 2.19 5.52 3.85
C LEU A 37 0.94 6.37 3.63
N ALA A 38 1.01 7.66 3.95
CA ALA A 38 -0.12 8.57 3.77
C ALA A 38 -0.56 8.64 2.30
N THR A 39 0.37 8.85 1.37
CA THR A 39 0.07 8.89 -0.08
C THR A 39 -0.44 7.56 -0.60
N ASN A 40 0.05 6.42 -0.07
CA ASN A 40 -0.48 5.12 -0.44
C ASN A 40 -1.96 4.97 -0.04
N TRP A 41 -2.31 5.32 1.20
CA TRP A 41 -3.68 5.30 1.71
C TRP A 41 -4.60 6.32 1.02
N LEU A 42 -4.06 7.46 0.61
CA LEU A 42 -4.83 8.42 -0.19
C LEU A 42 -5.14 7.85 -1.58
N GLY A 43 -4.20 7.17 -2.23
CA GLY A 43 -4.45 6.49 -3.50
C GLY A 43 -5.48 5.36 -3.37
N TYR A 44 -5.42 4.61 -2.27
CA TYR A 44 -6.49 3.67 -1.88
C TYR A 44 -7.85 4.39 -1.77
N GLY A 45 -7.90 5.51 -1.05
CA GLY A 45 -9.11 6.31 -0.86
C GLY A 45 -9.71 6.83 -2.17
N VAL A 46 -8.86 7.23 -3.13
CA VAL A 46 -9.31 7.65 -4.47
C VAL A 46 -9.97 6.50 -5.22
N LEU A 47 -9.36 5.31 -5.23
CA LEU A 47 -9.93 4.15 -5.93
C LEU A 47 -11.18 3.61 -5.24
N ALA A 48 -11.13 3.41 -3.93
CA ALA A 48 -12.28 2.97 -3.15
C ALA A 48 -13.42 3.98 -3.26
N GLY A 49 -13.11 5.27 -3.21
CA GLY A 49 -14.09 6.35 -3.39
C GLY A 49 -14.69 6.37 -4.79
N ALA A 50 -13.89 6.22 -5.84
CA ALA A 50 -14.38 6.15 -7.23
C ALA A 50 -15.28 4.91 -7.43
N LEU A 51 -14.92 3.79 -6.81
CA LEU A 51 -15.67 2.55 -6.88
C LEU A 51 -17.01 2.64 -6.13
N PHE A 52 -17.03 3.24 -4.94
CA PHE A 52 -18.29 3.51 -4.22
C PHE A 52 -19.15 4.56 -4.91
N ALA A 53 -18.55 5.61 -5.48
CA ALA A 53 -19.26 6.64 -6.25
C ALA A 53 -19.90 6.07 -7.53
N SER A 54 -19.24 5.11 -8.19
CA SER A 54 -19.77 4.45 -9.39
C SER A 54 -21.03 3.60 -9.13
N GLY A 55 -21.30 3.23 -7.87
CA GLY A 55 -22.42 2.37 -7.51
C GLY A 55 -22.28 0.91 -7.97
N LEU A 56 -21.11 0.50 -8.47
CA LEU A 56 -20.84 -0.86 -8.95
C LEU A 56 -20.80 -1.90 -7.81
N ILE A 57 -20.56 -1.46 -6.58
CA ILE A 57 -20.59 -2.33 -5.39
C ILE A 57 -21.89 -2.08 -4.65
N THR A 58 -22.71 -3.12 -4.57
CA THR A 58 -23.86 -3.12 -3.66
C THR A 58 -23.32 -3.48 -2.27
N PRO A 59 -23.51 -2.63 -1.24
CA PRO A 59 -23.12 -2.98 0.12
C PRO A 59 -23.85 -4.26 0.56
N PRO A 60 -23.25 -5.08 1.43
CA PRO A 60 -23.91 -6.26 1.95
C PRO A 60 -25.28 -5.89 2.51
N ARG A 61 -26.34 -6.63 2.15
CA ARG A 61 -27.74 -6.36 2.57
C ARG A 61 -27.97 -6.25 4.09
N GLN A 62 -26.94 -6.55 4.89
CA GLN A 62 -26.91 -6.52 6.34
C GLN A 62 -26.55 -5.14 6.92
N THR A 63 -26.07 -4.19 6.11
CA THR A 63 -25.84 -2.82 6.58
C THR A 63 -27.09 -1.98 6.39
N HIS A 64 -27.64 -1.43 7.48
CA HIS A 64 -28.73 -0.44 7.47
C HIS A 64 -28.37 0.90 6.78
N LEU A 65 -27.20 1.00 6.15
CA LEU A 65 -26.69 2.19 5.49
C LEU A 65 -27.07 2.14 4.00
N GLY A 66 -27.85 3.11 3.55
CA GLY A 66 -28.26 3.22 2.14
C GLY A 66 -27.09 3.46 1.19
N ASN A 67 -27.28 3.14 -0.09
CA ASN A 67 -26.28 3.35 -1.15
C ASN A 67 -25.75 4.80 -1.20
N ASP A 68 -26.57 5.77 -0.82
CA ASP A 68 -26.20 7.18 -0.79
C ASP A 68 -25.14 7.49 0.29
N THR A 69 -25.17 6.81 1.44
CA THR A 69 -24.16 6.99 2.49
C THR A 69 -22.79 6.49 2.04
N PHE A 70 -22.74 5.35 1.33
CA PHE A 70 -21.49 4.83 0.76
C PHE A 70 -20.95 5.73 -0.34
N ARG A 71 -21.81 6.30 -1.19
CA ARG A 71 -21.41 7.30 -2.19
C ARG A 71 -20.87 8.57 -1.54
N LEU A 72 -21.51 9.07 -0.49
CA LEU A 72 -21.07 10.26 0.24
C LEU A 72 -19.71 10.02 0.92
N LEU A 73 -19.51 8.83 1.50
CA LEU A 73 -18.23 8.41 2.07
C LEU A 73 -17.14 8.33 1.00
N GLY A 74 -17.45 7.80 -0.18
CA GLY A 74 -16.53 7.75 -1.31
C GLY A 74 -16.11 9.15 -1.80
N LEU A 75 -17.08 10.07 -1.92
CA LEU A 75 -16.80 11.47 -2.25
C LEU A 75 -15.95 12.17 -1.18
N LEU A 76 -16.21 11.91 0.11
CA LEU A 76 -15.41 12.45 1.22
C LEU A 76 -13.96 11.97 1.16
N LEU A 77 -13.73 10.69 0.87
CA LEU A 77 -12.38 10.12 0.72
C LEU A 77 -11.62 10.74 -0.46
N ILE A 78 -12.29 10.95 -1.59
CA ILE A 78 -11.70 11.64 -2.74
C ILE A 78 -11.38 13.10 -2.38
N ALA A 79 -12.32 13.80 -1.73
CA ALA A 79 -12.13 15.19 -1.30
C ALA A 79 -10.94 15.33 -0.36
N LEU A 80 -10.73 14.39 0.56
CA LEU A 80 -9.58 14.38 1.46
C LEU A 80 -8.26 14.17 0.70
N ALA A 81 -8.24 13.27 -0.28
CA ALA A 81 -7.07 13.06 -1.14
C ALA A 81 -6.73 14.30 -1.98
N VAL A 82 -7.75 14.95 -2.55
CA VAL A 82 -7.58 16.21 -3.30
C VAL A 82 -7.10 17.32 -2.37
N ALA A 83 -7.69 17.47 -1.19
CA ALA A 83 -7.29 18.46 -0.20
C ALA A 83 -5.83 18.29 0.23
N TYR A 84 -5.34 17.05 0.38
CA TYR A 84 -3.94 16.77 0.65
C TYR A 84 -3.01 17.24 -0.48
N VAL A 85 -3.35 16.93 -1.73
CA VAL A 85 -2.55 17.36 -2.90
C VAL A 85 -2.55 18.88 -3.02
N VAL A 86 -3.71 19.52 -2.83
CA VAL A 86 -3.85 20.98 -2.82
C VAL A 86 -3.04 21.60 -1.68
N ALA A 87 -3.10 21.05 -0.48
CA ALA A 87 -2.29 21.51 0.65
C ALA A 87 -0.79 21.39 0.35
N CYS A 88 -0.35 20.27 -0.24
CA CYS A 88 1.05 20.10 -0.67
C CYS A 88 1.46 21.07 -1.80
N ALA A 89 0.51 21.50 -2.64
CA ALA A 89 0.74 22.48 -3.69
C ALA A 89 0.79 23.92 -3.17
N VAL A 90 -0.09 24.27 -2.23
CA VAL A 90 -0.22 25.62 -1.65
C VAL A 90 0.85 25.88 -0.59
N LEU A 91 1.22 24.88 0.21
CA LEU A 91 2.26 24.99 1.25
C LEU A 91 3.70 24.85 0.69
N ARG A 92 3.87 24.96 -0.65
CA ARG A 92 5.17 24.90 -1.32
C ARG A 92 6.15 25.91 -0.72
N GLY A 93 7.33 25.43 -0.32
CA GLY A 93 8.48 26.27 -0.02
C GLY A 93 8.58 26.83 1.40
N ARG A 94 7.66 26.49 2.32
CA ARG A 94 7.78 26.87 3.74
C ARG A 94 8.24 25.65 4.56
N PRO A 95 9.45 25.66 5.16
CA PRO A 95 9.82 24.62 6.12
C PRO A 95 8.86 24.72 7.30
N TRP A 96 7.97 23.73 7.44
CA TRP A 96 6.97 23.76 8.49
C TRP A 96 7.57 23.15 9.74
N THR A 97 7.85 23.98 10.74
CA THR A 97 8.40 23.53 12.03
C THR A 97 7.26 23.02 12.91
N VAL A 98 6.96 21.72 12.80
CA VAL A 98 6.02 21.06 13.72
C VAL A 98 6.82 20.48 14.88
N ARG A 99 6.60 20.97 16.09
CA ARG A 99 7.29 20.53 17.33
C ARG A 99 8.84 20.59 17.22
N GLY A 100 9.37 21.66 16.62
CA GLY A 100 10.82 21.88 16.50
C GLY A 100 11.54 21.02 15.46
N ARG A 101 10.82 20.28 14.61
CA ARG A 101 11.40 19.52 13.49
C ARG A 101 10.99 20.16 12.17
N GLU A 102 11.96 20.39 11.28
CA GLU A 102 11.70 20.92 9.93
C GLU A 102 11.01 19.86 9.07
N LEU A 103 9.69 19.97 8.89
CA LEU A 103 8.93 19.11 8.01
C LEU A 103 8.99 19.67 6.58
N ARG A 104 9.87 19.10 5.73
CA ARG A 104 9.90 19.40 4.29
C ARG A 104 8.79 18.63 3.57
N LEU A 105 7.64 19.27 3.30
CA LEU A 105 6.59 18.62 2.52
C LEU A 105 7.11 18.26 1.11
N PRO A 106 6.73 17.09 0.55
CA PRO A 106 7.08 16.72 -0.81
C PRO A 106 6.51 17.75 -1.79
N SER A 107 7.25 18.03 -2.87
CA SER A 107 6.73 18.91 -3.92
C SER A 107 5.43 18.33 -4.50
N ALA A 108 4.49 19.19 -4.90
CA ALA A 108 3.22 18.77 -5.52
C ALA A 108 3.40 17.76 -6.67
N ARG A 109 4.48 17.87 -7.45
CA ARG A 109 4.81 16.92 -8.52
C ARG A 109 5.10 15.52 -7.95
N ILE A 110 5.88 15.44 -6.88
CA ILE A 110 6.18 14.17 -6.19
C ILE A 110 4.93 13.61 -5.54
N ALA A 111 4.12 14.45 -4.88
CA ALA A 111 2.86 14.02 -4.27
C ALA A 111 1.89 13.45 -5.32
N LEU A 112 1.76 14.11 -6.48
CA LEU A 112 0.93 13.63 -7.58
C LEU A 112 1.46 12.32 -8.16
N VAL A 113 2.77 12.21 -8.41
CA VAL A 113 3.39 10.96 -8.89
C VAL A 113 3.17 9.83 -7.87
N GLN A 114 3.36 10.08 -6.58
CA GLN A 114 3.12 9.08 -5.52
C GLN A 114 1.65 8.65 -5.48
N LEU A 115 0.73 9.60 -5.61
CA LEU A 115 -0.71 9.30 -5.65
C LEU A 115 -1.06 8.44 -6.87
N THR A 116 -0.61 8.84 -8.07
CA THR A 116 -0.84 8.08 -9.31
C THR A 116 -0.23 6.70 -9.22
N LEU A 117 1.01 6.56 -8.75
CA LEU A 117 1.67 5.27 -8.55
C LEU A 117 0.92 4.41 -7.53
N SER A 118 0.37 5.01 -6.47
CA SER A 118 -0.46 4.28 -5.51
C SER A 118 -1.73 3.74 -6.17
N CYS A 119 -2.46 4.58 -6.89
CA CYS A 119 -3.65 4.16 -7.63
C CYS A 119 -3.32 3.05 -8.63
N VAL A 120 -2.27 3.21 -9.43
CA VAL A 120 -1.83 2.18 -10.38
C VAL A 120 -1.47 0.89 -9.65
N ASN A 121 -0.76 0.96 -8.53
CA ASN A 121 -0.41 -0.22 -7.73
C ASN A 121 -1.66 -0.99 -7.26
N TRP A 122 -2.64 -0.30 -6.68
CA TRP A 122 -3.88 -0.91 -6.21
C TRP A 122 -4.71 -1.49 -7.38
N ALA A 123 -4.76 -0.78 -8.51
CA ALA A 123 -5.42 -1.27 -9.72
C ALA A 123 -4.72 -2.52 -10.27
N LEU A 124 -3.39 -2.55 -10.31
CA LEU A 124 -2.63 -3.72 -10.76
C LEU A 124 -2.83 -4.93 -9.82
N MET A 125 -2.88 -4.71 -8.51
CA MET A 125 -3.21 -5.77 -7.55
C MET A 125 -4.61 -6.36 -7.83
N GLY A 126 -5.60 -5.50 -8.07
CA GLY A 126 -6.93 -5.92 -8.47
C GLY A 126 -6.94 -6.69 -9.80
N ALA A 127 -6.17 -6.20 -10.79
CA ALA A 127 -6.09 -6.78 -12.12
C ALA A 127 -5.44 -8.17 -12.08
N ALA A 128 -4.37 -8.34 -11.31
CA ALA A 128 -3.75 -9.63 -11.11
C ALA A 128 -4.74 -10.65 -10.54
N MET A 129 -5.49 -10.27 -9.50
CA MET A 129 -6.51 -11.15 -8.93
C MET A 129 -7.65 -11.45 -9.92
N TYR A 130 -8.10 -10.45 -10.68
CA TYR A 130 -9.12 -10.60 -11.72
C TYR A 130 -8.70 -11.60 -12.81
N LEU A 131 -7.44 -11.52 -13.25
CA LEU A 131 -6.85 -12.47 -14.19
C LEU A 131 -6.72 -13.88 -13.59
N LEU A 132 -6.29 -13.99 -12.33
CA LEU A 132 -6.18 -15.27 -11.62
C LEU A 132 -7.53 -15.95 -11.39
N LEU A 133 -8.60 -15.17 -11.21
CA LEU A 133 -9.98 -15.67 -11.16
C LEU A 133 -10.52 -16.09 -12.54
N GLY A 134 -9.75 -15.88 -13.61
CA GLY A 134 -10.13 -16.23 -14.98
C GLY A 134 -11.24 -15.35 -15.53
N GLN A 135 -11.30 -14.07 -15.12
CA GLN A 135 -12.28 -13.08 -15.61
C GLN A 135 -13.75 -13.46 -15.39
N LYS A 136 -14.02 -14.36 -14.43
CA LYS A 136 -15.38 -14.85 -14.11
C LYS A 136 -16.24 -13.85 -13.35
N ILE A 137 -15.61 -12.84 -12.76
CA ILE A 137 -16.26 -11.79 -11.98
C ILE A 137 -15.83 -10.46 -12.56
N ASP A 138 -16.75 -9.49 -12.64
CA ASP A 138 -16.43 -8.13 -13.05
C ASP A 138 -15.24 -7.53 -12.26
N TYR A 139 -14.41 -6.77 -12.97
CA TYR A 139 -13.21 -6.17 -12.39
C TYR A 139 -13.54 -5.23 -11.23
N GLY A 140 -14.63 -4.45 -11.33
CA GLY A 140 -15.06 -3.56 -10.26
C GLY A 140 -15.41 -4.31 -8.98
N HIS A 141 -16.06 -5.47 -9.09
CA HIS A 141 -16.34 -6.35 -7.95
C HIS A 141 -15.06 -6.92 -7.34
N VAL A 142 -14.12 -7.43 -8.15
CA VAL A 142 -12.84 -7.96 -7.65
C VAL A 142 -12.03 -6.89 -6.94
N LEU A 143 -11.96 -5.68 -7.52
CA LEU A 143 -11.30 -4.53 -6.91
C LEU A 143 -12.00 -4.15 -5.60
N GLY A 144 -13.33 -4.21 -5.55
CA GLY A 144 -14.12 -3.97 -4.36
C GLY A 144 -13.80 -4.90 -3.20
N VAL A 145 -13.76 -6.21 -3.50
CA VAL A 145 -13.35 -7.24 -2.53
C VAL A 145 -11.92 -6.98 -2.05
N LEU A 146 -11.00 -6.60 -2.94
CA LEU A 146 -9.63 -6.24 -2.57
C LEU A 146 -9.59 -5.03 -1.63
N MET A 147 -10.39 -4.00 -1.90
CA MET A 147 -10.48 -2.81 -1.04
C MET A 147 -10.97 -3.21 0.37
N ALA A 148 -12.07 -3.98 0.44
CA ALA A 148 -12.60 -4.48 1.71
C ALA A 148 -11.58 -5.34 2.47
N ALA A 149 -10.87 -6.23 1.77
CA ALA A 149 -9.83 -7.08 2.35
C ALA A 149 -8.67 -6.26 2.93
N SER A 150 -8.34 -5.13 2.29
CA SER A 150 -7.28 -4.25 2.76
C SER A 150 -7.64 -3.55 4.08
N ILE A 151 -8.90 -3.10 4.23
CA ILE A 151 -9.39 -2.55 5.51
C ILE A 151 -9.40 -3.64 6.58
N ALA A 152 -9.93 -4.83 6.27
CA ALA A 152 -9.94 -5.96 7.20
C ALA A 152 -8.52 -6.31 7.66
N GLY A 153 -7.54 -6.30 6.75
CA GLY A 153 -6.13 -6.57 7.06
C GLY A 153 -5.49 -5.54 8.00
N VAL A 154 -5.98 -4.30 8.03
CA VAL A 154 -5.53 -3.27 9.00
C VAL A 154 -6.18 -3.47 10.36
N VAL A 155 -7.49 -3.76 10.38
CA VAL A 155 -8.24 -3.96 11.62
C VAL A 155 -7.80 -5.24 12.33
N THR A 156 -7.42 -6.26 11.56
CA THR A 156 -6.92 -7.54 12.08
C THR A 156 -5.44 -7.70 11.72
N PRO A 157 -4.51 -7.11 12.52
CA PRO A 157 -3.08 -7.16 12.26
C PRO A 157 -2.51 -8.56 12.53
N ILE A 158 -2.89 -9.52 11.70
CA ILE A 158 -2.30 -10.85 11.64
C ILE A 158 -1.02 -10.74 10.79
N PRO A 159 0.13 -11.27 11.27
CA PRO A 159 1.36 -11.30 10.48
C PRO A 159 1.13 -11.92 9.09
N ALA A 160 1.64 -11.26 8.04
CA ALA A 160 1.42 -11.61 6.62
C ALA A 160 -0.04 -11.59 6.12
N GLY A 161 -0.99 -11.11 6.93
CA GLY A 161 -2.43 -11.10 6.60
C GLY A 161 -2.95 -12.50 6.27
N LEU A 162 -2.33 -13.55 6.81
CA LEU A 162 -2.69 -14.94 6.55
C LEU A 162 -4.11 -15.20 7.04
N GLY A 163 -4.98 -15.72 6.18
CA GLY A 163 -6.37 -16.00 6.50
C GLY A 163 -7.31 -14.82 6.31
N VAL A 164 -6.86 -13.56 6.44
CA VAL A 164 -7.74 -12.39 6.28
C VAL A 164 -8.17 -12.21 4.82
N LEU A 165 -7.20 -12.25 3.90
CA LEU A 165 -7.48 -12.15 2.46
C LEU A 165 -8.40 -13.30 2.03
N GLU A 166 -8.06 -14.53 2.42
CA GLU A 166 -8.84 -15.73 2.13
C GLU A 166 -10.26 -15.63 2.68
N ALA A 167 -10.42 -15.24 3.94
CA ALA A 167 -11.72 -15.12 4.58
C ALA A 167 -12.59 -14.08 3.90
N VAL A 168 -12.06 -12.92 3.55
CA VAL A 168 -12.83 -11.86 2.87
C VAL A 168 -13.20 -12.28 1.45
N TYR A 169 -12.28 -12.88 0.70
CA TYR A 169 -12.58 -13.39 -0.65
C TYR A 169 -13.60 -14.53 -0.60
N LEU A 170 -13.49 -15.47 0.35
CA LEU A 170 -14.48 -16.52 0.55
C LEU A 170 -15.83 -15.96 0.99
N ALA A 171 -15.85 -15.02 1.94
CA ALA A 171 -17.09 -14.42 2.42
C ALA A 171 -17.83 -13.65 1.31
N LEU A 172 -17.10 -12.95 0.44
CA LEU A 172 -17.70 -12.10 -0.59
C LEU A 172 -17.90 -12.80 -1.95
N LEU A 173 -17.16 -13.87 -2.26
CA LEU A 173 -17.19 -14.53 -3.58
C LEU A 173 -17.56 -16.02 -3.56
N SER A 174 -17.76 -16.65 -2.40
CA SER A 174 -18.13 -18.08 -2.31
C SER A 174 -19.41 -18.45 -3.07
N GLY A 175 -20.34 -17.51 -3.25
CA GLY A 175 -21.55 -17.72 -4.04
C GLY A 175 -21.37 -17.57 -5.56
N SER A 176 -20.29 -16.92 -6.01
CA SER A 176 -20.07 -16.56 -7.43
C SER A 176 -19.03 -17.44 -8.10
N VAL A 177 -18.06 -17.97 -7.35
CA VAL A 177 -16.96 -18.79 -7.86
C VAL A 177 -16.79 -20.03 -6.99
N ARG A 178 -16.57 -21.18 -7.64
CA ARG A 178 -16.30 -22.44 -6.92
C ARG A 178 -15.12 -22.26 -5.97
N GLN A 179 -15.27 -22.73 -4.73
CA GLN A 179 -14.29 -22.55 -3.66
C GLN A 179 -12.88 -23.02 -4.03
N ASN A 180 -12.74 -24.11 -4.78
CA ASN A 180 -11.45 -24.62 -5.25
C ASN A 180 -10.71 -23.64 -6.17
N VAL A 181 -11.43 -23.00 -7.11
CA VAL A 181 -10.86 -21.99 -8.02
C VAL A 181 -10.48 -20.73 -7.24
N LEU A 182 -11.33 -20.30 -6.31
CA LEU A 182 -11.09 -19.13 -5.49
C LEU A 182 -9.84 -19.30 -4.60
N MET A 183 -9.70 -20.43 -3.92
CA MET A 183 -8.51 -20.73 -3.12
C MET A 183 -7.26 -20.85 -3.99
N GLY A 184 -7.36 -21.48 -5.17
CA GLY A 184 -6.25 -21.53 -6.12
C GLY A 184 -5.78 -20.13 -6.56
N ALA A 185 -6.73 -19.24 -6.88
CA ALA A 185 -6.44 -17.86 -7.26
C ALA A 185 -5.78 -17.07 -6.12
N VAL A 186 -6.28 -17.19 -4.89
CA VAL A 186 -5.69 -16.50 -3.72
C VAL A 186 -4.28 -17.01 -3.41
N LEU A 187 -4.04 -18.31 -3.51
CA LEU A 187 -2.70 -18.90 -3.33
C LEU A 187 -1.73 -18.46 -4.43
N ALA A 188 -2.16 -18.49 -5.70
CA ALA A 188 -1.36 -18.00 -6.82
C ALA A 188 -1.05 -16.50 -6.67
N TYR A 189 -2.02 -15.71 -6.22
CA TYR A 189 -1.84 -14.30 -5.92
C TYR A 189 -0.77 -14.09 -4.85
N ARG A 190 -0.79 -14.87 -3.76
CA ARG A 190 0.29 -14.83 -2.75
C ARG A 190 1.64 -15.24 -3.31
N ALA A 191 1.72 -16.28 -4.13
CA ALA A 191 2.98 -16.67 -4.74
C ALA A 191 3.60 -15.52 -5.56
N LEU A 192 2.78 -14.82 -6.34
CA LEU A 192 3.21 -13.71 -7.18
C LEU A 192 3.52 -12.42 -6.40
N TYR A 193 2.72 -12.05 -5.40
CA TYR A 193 2.85 -10.77 -4.69
C TYR A 193 3.62 -10.85 -3.37
N TYR A 194 3.68 -12.01 -2.74
CA TYR A 194 4.31 -12.18 -1.43
C TYR A 194 5.63 -12.92 -1.55
N VAL A 195 5.63 -14.09 -2.22
CA VAL A 195 6.79 -14.98 -2.26
C VAL A 195 7.82 -14.51 -3.28
N LEU A 196 7.41 -14.27 -4.52
CA LEU A 196 8.32 -13.87 -5.60
C LEU A 196 9.10 -12.59 -5.25
N PRO A 197 8.48 -11.48 -4.77
CA PRO A 197 9.22 -10.27 -4.44
C PRO A 197 10.10 -10.44 -3.19
N LEU A 198 9.74 -11.37 -2.29
CA LEU A 198 10.58 -11.71 -1.13
C LEU A 198 11.86 -12.42 -1.57
N LEU A 199 11.74 -13.42 -2.46
CA LEU A 199 12.89 -14.14 -2.99
C LEU A 199 13.84 -13.21 -3.76
N VAL A 200 13.29 -12.38 -4.65
CA VAL A 200 14.08 -11.37 -5.38
C VAL A 200 14.77 -10.41 -4.40
N GLY A 201 14.05 -9.91 -3.39
CA GLY A 201 14.61 -9.02 -2.38
C GLY A 201 15.74 -9.67 -1.56
N LEU A 202 15.60 -10.95 -1.19
CA LEU A 202 16.63 -11.71 -0.48
C LEU A 202 17.88 -11.92 -1.34
N VAL A 203 17.70 -12.27 -2.62
CA VAL A 203 18.81 -12.45 -3.57
C VAL A 203 19.56 -11.13 -3.76
N LEU A 204 18.86 -10.02 -3.95
CA LEU A 204 19.48 -8.70 -4.09
C LEU A 204 20.21 -8.27 -2.82
N LEU A 205 19.63 -8.51 -1.63
CA LEU A 205 20.28 -8.20 -0.37
C LEU A 205 21.55 -9.02 -0.17
N ALA A 206 21.49 -10.33 -0.44
CA ALA A 206 22.65 -11.21 -0.36
C ALA A 206 23.74 -10.79 -1.37
N TRP A 207 23.35 -10.37 -2.57
CA TRP A 207 24.27 -9.83 -3.57
C TRP A 207 24.93 -8.53 -3.11
N LEU A 208 24.16 -7.61 -2.53
CA LEU A 208 24.65 -6.33 -2.01
C LEU A 208 25.59 -6.52 -0.82
N GLU A 209 25.27 -7.41 0.11
CA GLU A 209 26.12 -7.73 1.27
C GLU A 209 27.44 -8.39 0.82
N ARG A 210 27.40 -9.26 -0.20
CA ARG A 210 28.62 -9.82 -0.81
C ARG A 210 29.48 -8.73 -1.47
N HIS A 211 28.89 -7.79 -2.19
CA HIS A 211 29.63 -6.70 -2.84
C HIS A 211 30.21 -5.69 -1.83
N ALA A 212 29.48 -5.41 -0.75
CA ALA A 212 29.98 -4.54 0.32
C ALA A 212 31.12 -5.19 1.12
N ALA A 213 31.14 -6.53 1.22
CA ALA A 213 32.26 -7.26 1.82
C ALA A 213 33.51 -7.30 0.93
N THR A 214 33.35 -7.22 -0.40
CA THR A 214 34.47 -7.23 -1.36
C THR A 214 35.05 -5.84 -1.65
N HIS A 215 34.31 -4.76 -1.37
CA HIS A 215 34.78 -3.38 -1.47
C HIS A 215 34.50 -2.64 -0.16
N PRO A 216 35.34 -2.82 0.88
CA PRO A 216 35.25 -1.99 2.06
C PRO A 216 35.48 -0.54 1.64
N ALA A 217 34.55 0.35 1.99
CA ALA A 217 34.73 1.78 1.81
C ALA A 217 36.06 2.19 2.47
N GLU A 218 36.94 2.82 1.70
CA GLU A 218 38.17 3.41 2.24
C GLU A 218 37.79 4.28 3.42
N ALA A 219 38.23 3.86 4.62
CA ALA A 219 38.06 4.63 5.83
C ALA A 219 38.86 5.92 5.66
N GLU A 220 38.16 7.01 5.35
CA GLU A 220 38.75 8.34 5.36
C GLU A 220 39.21 8.62 6.80
N PRO A 221 40.52 8.77 7.05
CA PRO A 221 41.04 8.91 8.40
C PRO A 221 40.53 10.23 8.97
N VAL A 222 39.80 10.15 10.08
CA VAL A 222 39.47 11.29 10.94
C VAL A 222 40.79 11.95 11.32
N GLN A 223 41.10 13.10 10.70
CA GLN A 223 42.20 13.96 11.13
C GLN A 223 41.86 14.56 12.50
N ALA A 224 42.85 14.50 13.38
CA ALA A 224 42.82 14.75 14.82
C ALA A 224 42.42 16.18 15.23
#